data_AF-A0AAV6CG55-F1
#
_entry.id   AF-A0AAV6CG55-F1
#
_cell.length_a   1.000
_cell.length_b   1.000
_cell.length_c   1.000
_cell.angle_alpha   90.00
_cell.angle_beta   90.00
_cell.angle_gamma   90.00
#
_symmetry.space_group_name_H-M   'P 1'
#
loop_
_entity.id
_entity.type
_entity.pdbx_description
1 polymer ?
#
loop_
_entity_poly.entity_id
_entity_poly.type
_entity_poly.pdbx_seq_one_letter_code
_entity_poly.pdbx_strand_id
1 'polypeptide(L)'
;MVRTLLKNLKSLAALSLLAASLATRAQDDAGLAATFTAGGQSDSTILSNVWLHVPAGEAPTPFLAPGKFQTEWRGFVSVDLRSDYTFTASLNGALKLEINGAVILEGATNGVLTAAKPTRLNKGTNSFVATYTSPASGDARIRVTWIPKEGAAGPIPTSALKPALTPAVERGQQLRLGRHLALEHRCFQCHSDQAPKGQGTPELKMDAPTFEGIGSRRNFAWMAAWIENPHTNRARAQMPQMFHGPAAKANAEAAAAFLASLKATDAPAGSASTAATSEQAEAGQHLFQTLHCAACHTAPDSNENDPTKVSLSQVSAKFTEGSLLAFLKDPAAHYKWIKMPNFKFTDAEAQNVAAFLRSKAPAPKQSPAAPADLVDKGRNIVQTSGCLNCHTAKLENQFKAPAIKLTSEQGCLADAHGSTSKAPRFDLTKEERQAIRAFAATGLSSLERPVAREFASRYAQTLNCAGCHGHIELIPHVDILGGKLRPEWAEEFIAGKVKYKPRPWIEARMPAFPAYAEGLAKGMAAEHGYAPTTPKE
;
A
#
# COMPACT_ATOMS: atom_id res chain seq x y z
N MET A 1 20.21 46.36 3.41
CA MET A 1 20.56 45.27 2.46
C MET A 1 20.39 43.86 3.03
N VAL A 2 20.76 43.58 4.29
CA VAL A 2 20.69 42.22 4.88
C VAL A 2 19.26 41.67 5.05
N ARG A 3 18.26 42.52 5.33
CA ARG A 3 16.84 42.09 5.47
C ARG A 3 16.17 41.64 4.16
N THR A 4 16.70 42.03 3.00
CA THR A 4 16.14 41.66 1.69
C THR A 4 16.66 40.31 1.20
N LEU A 5 17.91 39.95 1.54
CA LEU A 5 18.47 38.61 1.25
C LEU A 5 17.78 37.48 2.04
N LEU A 6 17.40 37.72 3.30
CA LEU A 6 16.70 36.74 4.15
C LEU A 6 15.27 36.42 3.69
N LYS A 7 14.61 37.34 2.96
CA LYS A 7 13.29 37.07 2.35
C LYS A 7 13.39 36.20 1.10
N ASN A 8 14.48 36.32 0.33
CA ASN A 8 14.70 35.52 -0.87
C ASN A 8 15.13 34.08 -0.54
N LEU A 9 15.90 33.85 0.53
CA LEU A 9 16.23 32.47 0.98
C LEU A 9 15.00 31.69 1.48
N LYS A 10 14.03 32.34 2.12
CA LYS A 10 12.78 31.70 2.55
C LYS A 10 11.87 31.30 1.37
N SER A 11 11.90 32.05 0.26
CA SER A 11 11.19 31.67 -0.97
C SER A 11 11.85 30.50 -1.71
N LEU A 12 13.18 30.40 -1.70
CA LEU A 12 13.92 29.28 -2.29
C LEU A 12 13.76 27.97 -1.49
N ALA A 13 13.69 28.05 -0.16
CA ALA A 13 13.35 26.90 0.70
C ALA A 13 11.88 26.45 0.52
N ALA A 14 10.94 27.39 0.33
CA ALA A 14 9.54 27.07 0.06
C ALA A 14 9.34 26.47 -1.35
N LEU A 15 10.09 26.92 -2.36
CA LEU A 15 10.06 26.34 -3.71
C LEU A 15 10.65 24.92 -3.76
N SER A 16 11.65 24.62 -2.93
CA SER A 16 12.27 23.28 -2.86
C SER A 16 11.42 22.27 -2.07
N LEU A 17 10.68 22.70 -1.06
CA LEU A 17 9.66 21.88 -0.38
C LEU A 17 8.39 21.65 -1.24
N LEU A 18 8.00 22.62 -2.09
CA LEU A 18 6.99 22.40 -3.13
C LEU A 18 7.50 21.43 -4.22
N ALA A 19 8.76 21.57 -4.64
CA ALA A 19 9.34 20.68 -5.65
C ALA A 19 9.47 19.23 -5.15
N ALA A 20 9.77 19.01 -3.87
CA ALA A 20 9.85 17.67 -3.27
C ALA A 20 8.46 16.99 -3.12
N SER A 21 7.41 17.78 -2.87
CA SER A 21 6.01 17.28 -2.83
C SER A 21 5.39 17.11 -4.22
N LEU A 22 5.85 17.87 -5.21
CA LEU A 22 5.54 17.66 -6.63
C LEU A 22 6.29 16.46 -7.22
N ALA A 23 7.52 16.19 -6.79
CA ALA A 23 8.33 15.08 -7.29
C ALA A 23 7.82 13.70 -6.84
N THR A 24 7.24 13.59 -5.63
CA THR A 24 6.54 12.36 -5.21
C THR A 24 5.21 12.18 -5.93
N ARG A 25 4.57 13.28 -6.38
CA ARG A 25 3.31 13.25 -7.14
C ARG A 25 3.51 13.04 -8.65
N ALA A 26 4.69 13.33 -9.18
CA ALA A 26 4.98 13.24 -10.61
C ALA A 26 4.93 11.80 -11.16
N GLN A 27 5.09 10.78 -10.31
CA GLN A 27 4.92 9.38 -10.70
C GLN A 27 3.46 8.90 -10.57
N ASP A 28 2.62 9.64 -9.82
CA ASP A 28 1.19 9.37 -9.59
C ASP A 28 0.27 9.96 -10.69
N ASP A 29 0.82 10.75 -11.62
CA ASP A 29 0.07 11.41 -12.69
C ASP A 29 0.24 10.72 -14.07
N ALA A 30 0.70 9.47 -14.13
CA ALA A 30 0.77 8.70 -15.38
C ALA A 30 -0.55 7.96 -15.66
N GLY A 31 -1.04 8.03 -16.90
CA GLY A 31 -2.28 7.39 -17.32
C GLY A 31 -3.33 8.36 -17.85
N LEU A 32 -4.59 8.03 -17.69
CA LEU A 32 -5.74 8.78 -18.21
C LEU A 32 -6.78 9.00 -17.10
N ALA A 33 -7.40 10.19 -17.10
CA ALA A 33 -8.51 10.47 -16.21
C ALA A 33 -9.73 9.67 -16.70
N ALA A 34 -10.17 8.69 -15.92
CA ALA A 34 -11.32 7.85 -16.22
C ALA A 34 -12.53 8.29 -15.40
N THR A 35 -13.63 8.63 -16.06
CA THR A 35 -14.92 8.93 -15.44
C THR A 35 -15.89 7.81 -15.73
N PHE A 36 -16.33 7.11 -14.70
CA PHE A 36 -17.34 6.09 -14.75
C PHE A 36 -18.71 6.71 -14.48
N THR A 37 -19.73 6.28 -15.22
CA THR A 37 -21.12 6.69 -15.01
C THR A 37 -22.02 5.46 -14.99
N ALA A 38 -22.80 5.30 -13.93
CA ALA A 38 -23.76 4.22 -13.75
C ALA A 38 -24.96 4.71 -12.92
N GLY A 39 -26.19 4.38 -13.32
CA GLY A 39 -27.39 4.74 -12.55
C GLY A 39 -27.57 6.24 -12.27
N GLY A 40 -27.09 7.12 -13.16
CA GLY A 40 -27.13 8.57 -12.98
C GLY A 40 -26.09 9.15 -12.01
N GLN A 41 -25.20 8.31 -11.46
CA GLN A 41 -24.07 8.72 -10.64
C GLN A 41 -22.76 8.59 -11.42
N SER A 42 -21.76 9.37 -11.02
CA SER A 42 -20.42 9.32 -11.60
C SER A 42 -19.33 9.23 -10.54
N ASP A 43 -18.25 8.53 -10.88
CA ASP A 43 -17.02 8.44 -10.11
C ASP A 43 -15.82 8.57 -11.04
N SER A 44 -14.85 9.41 -10.67
CA SER A 44 -13.67 9.70 -11.50
C SER A 44 -12.39 9.29 -10.79
N THR A 45 -11.44 8.75 -11.54
CA THR A 45 -10.10 8.37 -11.03
C THR A 45 -9.08 8.43 -12.15
N ILE A 46 -7.83 8.06 -11.87
CA ILE A 46 -6.80 7.86 -12.88
C ILE A 46 -6.62 6.35 -13.09
N LEU A 47 -6.63 5.92 -14.35
CA LEU A 47 -6.27 4.57 -14.76
C LEU A 47 -5.05 4.60 -15.66
N SER A 48 -4.16 3.62 -15.51
CA SER A 48 -2.89 3.56 -16.25
C SER A 48 -3.09 3.44 -17.77
N ASN A 49 -4.22 2.88 -18.21
CA ASN A 49 -4.53 2.70 -19.63
C ASN A 49 -6.05 2.64 -19.88
N VAL A 50 -6.45 2.45 -21.15
CA VAL A 50 -7.84 2.12 -21.51
C VAL A 50 -8.04 0.60 -21.42
N TRP A 51 -7.74 0.06 -20.23
CA TRP A 51 -7.88 -1.35 -19.88
C TRP A 51 -8.81 -1.48 -18.69
N LEU A 52 -9.76 -2.40 -18.79
CA LEU A 52 -10.72 -2.65 -17.75
C LEU A 52 -11.35 -4.02 -17.93
N HIS A 53 -11.45 -4.77 -16.84
CA HIS A 53 -12.32 -5.93 -16.72
C HIS A 53 -13.25 -5.75 -15.52
N VAL A 54 -14.55 -5.89 -15.72
CA VAL A 54 -15.56 -5.90 -14.67
C VAL A 54 -16.41 -7.16 -14.88
N PRO A 55 -16.35 -8.14 -13.96
CA PRO A 55 -17.21 -9.32 -14.01
C PRO A 55 -18.70 -8.95 -14.03
N ALA A 56 -19.50 -9.80 -14.66
CA ALA A 56 -20.94 -9.63 -14.71
C ALA A 56 -21.54 -9.51 -13.29
N GLY A 57 -22.32 -8.45 -13.04
CA GLY A 57 -22.96 -8.20 -11.74
C GLY A 57 -22.05 -7.55 -10.69
N GLU A 58 -20.79 -7.23 -11.01
CA GLU A 58 -19.90 -6.47 -10.13
C GLU A 58 -19.92 -4.97 -10.40
N ALA A 59 -19.47 -4.19 -9.43
CA ALA A 59 -19.40 -2.75 -9.52
C ALA A 59 -18.19 -2.29 -10.35
N PRO A 60 -18.37 -1.34 -11.30
CA PRO A 60 -17.25 -0.82 -12.08
C PRO A 60 -16.33 0.05 -11.23
N THR A 61 -16.76 0.58 -10.09
CA THR A 61 -15.91 1.23 -9.07
C THR A 61 -16.57 1.01 -7.71
N PRO A 62 -15.85 1.13 -6.58
CA PRO A 62 -16.46 0.91 -5.27
C PRO A 62 -17.50 2.01 -4.95
N PHE A 63 -17.46 3.16 -5.63
CA PHE A 63 -18.37 4.28 -5.42
C PHE A 63 -19.63 4.24 -6.29
N LEU A 64 -19.74 3.29 -7.21
CA LEU A 64 -20.92 3.09 -8.06
C LEU A 64 -21.58 1.75 -7.75
N ALA A 65 -22.90 1.67 -7.93
CA ALA A 65 -23.61 0.41 -7.84
C ALA A 65 -23.27 -0.51 -9.03
N PRO A 66 -23.35 -1.85 -8.86
CA PRO A 66 -23.27 -2.78 -9.98
C PRO A 66 -24.35 -2.52 -11.03
N GLY A 67 -24.03 -2.82 -12.30
CA GLY A 67 -24.97 -2.69 -13.41
C GLY A 67 -24.30 -2.15 -14.66
N LYS A 68 -25.12 -1.77 -15.66
CA LYS A 68 -24.64 -1.17 -16.91
C LYS A 68 -23.97 0.17 -16.61
N PHE A 69 -22.79 0.38 -17.20
CA PHE A 69 -22.01 1.58 -17.01
C PHE A 69 -21.38 2.08 -18.30
N GLN A 70 -20.97 3.34 -18.27
CA GLN A 70 -20.11 3.95 -19.28
C GLN A 70 -18.82 4.40 -18.60
N THR A 71 -17.69 4.33 -19.30
CA THR A 71 -16.42 4.90 -18.85
C THR A 71 -15.87 5.80 -19.94
N GLU A 72 -15.49 7.00 -19.57
CA GLU A 72 -14.82 7.95 -20.45
C GLU A 72 -13.40 8.22 -19.93
N TRP A 73 -12.39 7.90 -20.72
CA TRP A 73 -11.00 8.26 -20.48
C TRP A 73 -10.68 9.55 -21.21
N ARG A 74 -10.12 10.54 -20.50
CA ARG A 74 -9.64 11.80 -21.06
C ARG A 74 -8.20 12.07 -20.65
N GLY A 75 -7.43 12.57 -21.61
CA GLY A 75 -6.05 12.95 -21.36
C GLY A 75 -5.31 13.16 -22.66
N PHE A 76 -4.05 12.78 -22.64
CA PHE A 76 -3.15 13.00 -23.73
C PHE A 76 -2.22 11.81 -23.93
N VAL A 77 -1.87 11.57 -25.19
CA VAL A 77 -0.80 10.64 -25.57
C VAL A 77 0.34 11.41 -26.21
N SER A 78 1.56 11.18 -25.73
CA SER A 78 2.77 11.84 -26.20
C SER A 78 3.66 10.88 -26.98
N VAL A 79 4.18 11.34 -28.12
CA VAL A 79 5.17 10.59 -28.91
C VAL A 79 6.39 11.46 -29.21
N ASP A 80 7.58 10.86 -29.18
CA ASP A 80 8.84 11.59 -29.38
C ASP A 80 9.00 12.10 -30.81
N LEU A 81 8.49 11.32 -31.76
CA LEU A 81 8.53 11.60 -33.18
C LEU A 81 7.13 11.52 -33.77
N ARG A 82 6.85 12.45 -34.68
CA ARG A 82 5.65 12.41 -35.51
C ARG A 82 5.67 11.13 -36.35
N SER A 83 4.70 10.25 -36.16
CA SER A 83 4.59 8.97 -36.87
C SER A 83 3.14 8.51 -37.00
N ASP A 84 2.92 7.50 -37.83
CA ASP A 84 1.61 6.86 -37.98
C ASP A 84 1.47 5.72 -36.97
N TYR A 85 0.30 5.63 -36.33
CA TYR A 85 -0.04 4.59 -35.36
C TYR A 85 -1.39 3.98 -35.70
N THR A 86 -1.50 2.66 -35.64
CA THR A 86 -2.78 1.95 -35.78
C THR A 86 -3.28 1.54 -34.41
N PHE A 87 -4.50 1.91 -34.05
CA PHE A 87 -5.11 1.53 -32.78
C PHE A 87 -5.97 0.28 -32.96
N THR A 88 -5.91 -0.61 -31.98
CA THR A 88 -6.79 -1.78 -31.90
C THR A 88 -7.36 -1.90 -30.49
N ALA A 89 -8.55 -2.49 -30.37
CA ALA A 89 -9.19 -2.72 -29.09
C ALA A 89 -9.74 -4.15 -29.01
N SER A 90 -9.39 -4.89 -27.97
CA SER A 90 -10.11 -6.12 -27.62
C SER A 90 -11.18 -5.79 -26.58
N LEU A 91 -12.45 -5.99 -26.87
CA LEU A 91 -13.54 -5.64 -25.97
C LEU A 91 -14.77 -6.54 -26.08
N ASN A 92 -15.59 -6.51 -25.03
CA ASN A 92 -16.99 -6.90 -25.02
C ASN A 92 -17.78 -5.65 -24.64
N GLY A 93 -18.52 -5.04 -25.55
CA GLY A 93 -19.21 -3.77 -25.35
C GLY A 93 -19.08 -2.85 -26.57
N ALA A 94 -19.21 -1.54 -26.36
CA ALA A 94 -19.03 -0.54 -27.41
C ALA A 94 -17.91 0.45 -27.07
N LEU A 95 -17.09 0.82 -28.05
CA LEU A 95 -16.00 1.78 -27.92
C LEU A 95 -16.14 2.87 -28.98
N LYS A 96 -15.83 4.11 -28.57
CA LYS A 96 -15.50 5.24 -29.44
C LYS A 96 -14.17 5.83 -28.98
N LEU A 97 -13.17 5.90 -29.86
CA LEU A 97 -11.84 6.43 -29.58
C LEU A 97 -11.56 7.62 -30.51
N GLU A 98 -11.15 8.72 -29.91
CA GLU A 98 -10.90 9.99 -30.57
C GLU A 98 -9.48 10.47 -30.28
N ILE A 99 -8.76 10.87 -31.33
CA ILE A 99 -7.45 11.50 -31.25
C ILE A 99 -7.53 12.86 -31.89
N ASN A 100 -7.12 13.91 -31.16
CA ASN A 100 -7.20 15.30 -31.63
C ASN A 100 -8.61 15.69 -32.14
N GLY A 101 -9.67 15.13 -31.54
CA GLY A 101 -11.07 15.36 -31.90
C GLY A 101 -11.58 14.57 -33.12
N ALA A 102 -10.73 13.78 -33.79
CA ALA A 102 -11.14 12.91 -34.88
C ALA A 102 -11.43 11.51 -34.33
N VAL A 103 -12.58 10.92 -34.72
CA VAL A 103 -12.91 9.52 -34.41
C VAL A 103 -12.02 8.61 -35.23
N ILE A 104 -11.21 7.78 -34.56
CA ILE A 104 -10.25 6.89 -35.22
C ILE A 104 -10.62 5.41 -35.09
N LEU A 105 -11.46 5.06 -34.11
CA LEU A 105 -11.95 3.70 -33.90
C LEU A 105 -13.31 3.76 -33.20
N GLU A 106 -14.35 3.20 -33.81
CA GLU A 106 -15.70 3.15 -33.24
C GLU A 106 -16.39 1.83 -33.61
N GLY A 107 -17.10 1.23 -32.66
CA GLY A 107 -17.89 0.02 -32.91
C GLY A 107 -18.29 -0.72 -31.64
N ALA A 108 -19.22 -1.67 -31.79
CA ALA A 108 -19.63 -2.59 -30.73
C ALA A 108 -19.31 -4.03 -31.15
N THR A 109 -18.66 -4.81 -30.27
CA THR A 109 -18.29 -6.20 -30.54
C THR A 109 -18.05 -6.97 -29.24
N ASN A 110 -17.99 -8.30 -29.36
CA ASN A 110 -17.36 -9.20 -28.39
C ASN A 110 -16.16 -9.87 -29.10
N GLY A 111 -15.03 -9.17 -29.15
CA GLY A 111 -13.90 -9.56 -29.99
C GLY A 111 -12.88 -8.44 -30.13
N VAL A 112 -12.36 -8.25 -31.35
CA VAL A 112 -11.35 -7.23 -31.67
C VAL A 112 -11.94 -6.21 -32.64
N LEU A 113 -11.73 -4.92 -32.35
CA LEU A 113 -11.91 -3.81 -33.28
C LEU A 113 -10.53 -3.28 -33.70
N THR A 114 -10.36 -3.00 -34.99
CA THR A 114 -9.13 -2.45 -35.55
C THR A 114 -9.46 -1.17 -36.31
N ALA A 115 -8.67 -0.13 -36.11
CA ALA A 115 -8.83 1.12 -36.85
C ALA A 115 -8.66 0.88 -38.35
N ALA A 116 -9.57 1.44 -39.16
CA ALA A 116 -9.57 1.23 -40.61
C ALA A 116 -8.36 1.87 -41.31
N LYS A 117 -7.78 2.93 -40.72
CA LYS A 117 -6.61 3.63 -41.25
C LYS A 117 -5.65 4.01 -40.12
N PRO A 118 -4.33 4.04 -40.36
CA PRO A 118 -3.38 4.60 -39.43
C PRO A 118 -3.71 6.06 -39.09
N THR A 119 -3.53 6.43 -37.83
CA THR A 119 -3.68 7.79 -37.31
C THR A 119 -2.31 8.43 -37.16
N ARG A 120 -2.11 9.59 -37.78
CA ARG A 120 -0.87 10.37 -37.59
C ARG A 120 -0.90 11.05 -36.22
N LEU A 121 0.05 10.72 -35.36
CA LEU A 121 0.30 11.45 -34.11
C LEU A 121 1.36 12.53 -34.36
N ASN A 122 1.11 13.73 -33.85
CA ASN A 122 2.09 14.82 -33.86
C ASN A 122 3.18 14.58 -32.82
N LYS A 123 4.38 15.13 -33.05
CA LYS A 123 5.43 15.15 -32.02
C LYS A 123 4.91 15.87 -30.77
N GLY A 124 5.16 15.29 -29.60
CA GLY A 124 4.65 15.78 -28.33
C GLY A 124 3.20 15.34 -28.10
N THR A 125 2.44 16.20 -27.44
CA THR A 125 1.12 15.89 -26.87
C THR A 125 0.02 15.85 -27.94
N ASN A 126 -0.78 14.78 -27.94
CA ASN A 126 -2.01 14.63 -28.74
C ASN A 126 -3.20 14.40 -27.80
N SER A 127 -4.32 15.05 -28.04
CA SER A 127 -5.55 14.84 -27.26
C SER A 127 -6.04 13.41 -27.45
N PHE A 128 -6.41 12.76 -26.34
CA PHE A 128 -6.85 11.37 -26.30
C PHE A 128 -8.17 11.28 -25.52
N VAL A 129 -9.23 10.79 -26.18
CA VAL A 129 -10.52 10.54 -25.55
C VAL A 129 -11.04 9.15 -25.96
N ALA A 130 -11.36 8.30 -24.99
CA ALA A 130 -11.99 7.01 -25.25
C ALA A 130 -13.28 6.90 -24.45
N THR A 131 -14.37 6.53 -25.09
CA THR A 131 -15.66 6.29 -24.44
C THR A 131 -16.07 4.84 -24.65
N TYR A 132 -16.21 4.11 -23.56
CA TYR A 132 -16.62 2.72 -23.54
C TYR A 132 -17.98 2.57 -22.87
N THR A 133 -18.86 1.76 -23.45
CA THR A 133 -20.14 1.37 -22.87
C THR A 133 -20.14 -0.13 -22.62
N SER A 134 -20.43 -0.53 -21.38
CA SER A 134 -20.49 -1.94 -20.99
C SER A 134 -21.58 -2.70 -21.76
N PRO A 135 -21.43 -4.02 -21.96
CA PRO A 135 -22.46 -4.83 -22.59
C PRO A 135 -23.71 -4.91 -21.69
N ALA A 136 -24.84 -5.32 -22.26
CA ALA A 136 -26.08 -5.52 -21.49
C ALA A 136 -26.02 -6.77 -20.60
N SER A 137 -25.21 -7.76 -20.97
CA SER A 137 -24.98 -8.99 -20.21
C SER A 137 -23.56 -9.51 -20.42
N GLY A 138 -23.07 -10.33 -19.48
CA GLY A 138 -21.70 -10.84 -19.47
C GLY A 138 -20.67 -9.83 -18.97
N ASP A 139 -19.41 -10.25 -18.95
CA ASP A 139 -18.30 -9.45 -18.43
C ASP A 139 -18.03 -8.23 -19.32
N ALA A 140 -17.85 -7.08 -18.69
CA ALA A 140 -17.38 -5.88 -19.37
C ALA A 140 -15.86 -5.93 -19.48
N ARG A 141 -15.34 -5.95 -20.72
CA ARG A 141 -13.89 -5.94 -20.96
C ARG A 141 -13.55 -4.94 -22.05
N ILE A 142 -12.43 -4.25 -21.88
CA ILE A 142 -11.81 -3.43 -22.92
C ILE A 142 -10.30 -3.43 -22.74
N ARG A 143 -9.57 -3.52 -23.85
CA ARG A 143 -8.12 -3.36 -23.91
C ARG A 143 -7.71 -2.65 -25.19
N VAL A 144 -7.36 -1.37 -25.10
CA VAL A 144 -6.77 -0.63 -26.23
C VAL A 144 -5.27 -0.88 -26.33
N THR A 145 -4.78 -1.10 -27.54
CA THR A 145 -3.36 -1.20 -27.89
C THR A 145 -3.07 -0.34 -29.10
N TRP A 146 -1.79 -0.04 -29.33
CA TRP A 146 -1.35 0.66 -30.53
C TRP A 146 -0.28 -0.13 -31.28
N ILE A 147 -0.11 0.18 -32.56
CA ILE A 147 0.89 -0.38 -33.44
C ILE A 147 1.63 0.81 -34.06
N PRO A 148 2.89 1.07 -33.68
CA PRO A 148 3.72 2.06 -34.35
C PRO A 148 3.94 1.67 -35.81
N LYS A 149 4.17 2.66 -36.70
CA LYS A 149 4.51 2.43 -38.12
C LYS A 149 5.61 1.37 -38.30
N GLU A 150 6.63 1.44 -37.46
CA GLU A 150 7.74 0.51 -37.39
C GLU A 150 7.72 -0.14 -36.00
N GLY A 151 7.10 -1.31 -35.89
CA GLY A 151 6.97 -1.99 -34.61
C GLY A 151 5.87 -3.06 -34.58
N ALA A 152 5.68 -3.65 -33.40
CA ALA A 152 4.62 -4.62 -33.14
C ALA A 152 3.49 -4.01 -32.32
N ALA A 153 2.33 -4.66 -32.33
CA ALA A 153 1.23 -4.32 -31.46
C ALA A 153 1.64 -4.42 -29.99
N GLY A 154 1.30 -3.41 -29.21
CA GLY A 154 1.65 -3.37 -27.79
C GLY A 154 0.78 -2.44 -26.97
N PRO A 155 0.89 -2.53 -25.64
CA PRO A 155 0.27 -1.56 -24.76
C PRO A 155 0.76 -0.14 -25.09
N ILE A 156 -0.10 0.86 -24.92
CA ILE A 156 0.36 2.26 -24.95
C ILE A 156 1.21 2.44 -23.68
N PRO A 157 2.49 2.86 -23.78
CA PRO A 157 3.33 3.07 -22.61
C PRO A 157 2.66 4.04 -21.64
N THR A 158 2.60 3.69 -20.36
CA THR A 158 2.01 4.54 -19.30
C THR A 158 2.71 5.89 -19.21
N SER A 159 4.03 5.90 -19.43
CA SER A 159 4.86 7.12 -19.53
C SER A 159 4.48 8.05 -20.70
N ALA A 160 3.82 7.52 -21.73
CA ALA A 160 3.30 8.31 -22.85
C ALA A 160 1.92 8.92 -22.55
N LEU A 161 1.25 8.50 -21.47
CA LEU A 161 -0.10 8.92 -21.13
C LEU A 161 -0.11 9.95 -20.00
N LYS A 162 -0.86 11.03 -20.20
CA LYS A 162 -1.09 12.06 -19.16
C LYS A 162 -2.59 12.31 -18.98
N PRO A 163 -3.10 12.35 -17.73
CA PRO A 163 -4.51 12.53 -17.45
C PRO A 163 -4.94 13.98 -17.68
N ALA A 164 -6.16 14.18 -18.15
CA ALA A 164 -6.82 15.49 -18.09
C ALA A 164 -7.44 15.66 -16.70
N LEU A 165 -6.71 16.28 -15.78
CA LEU A 165 -7.17 16.49 -14.41
C LEU A 165 -8.37 17.44 -14.36
N THR A 166 -9.38 17.07 -13.57
CA THR A 166 -10.58 17.86 -13.32
C THR A 166 -10.93 17.82 -11.83
N PRO A 167 -11.75 18.76 -11.31
CA PRO A 167 -12.20 18.70 -9.91
C PRO A 167 -12.94 17.40 -9.55
N ALA A 168 -13.55 16.72 -10.53
CA ALA A 168 -14.17 15.42 -10.32
C ALA A 168 -13.12 14.32 -10.05
N VAL A 169 -12.01 14.31 -10.81
CA VAL A 169 -10.88 13.38 -10.61
C VAL A 169 -10.26 13.61 -9.24
N GLU A 170 -9.98 14.87 -8.88
CA GLU A 170 -9.41 15.22 -7.57
C GLU A 170 -10.31 14.75 -6.42
N ARG A 171 -11.62 14.98 -6.53
CA ARG A 171 -12.60 14.51 -5.53
C ARG A 171 -12.61 12.98 -5.44
N GLY A 172 -12.59 12.27 -6.57
CA GLY A 172 -12.58 10.81 -6.56
C GLY A 172 -11.28 10.21 -6.00
N GLN A 173 -10.13 10.86 -6.22
CA GLN A 173 -8.86 10.52 -5.55
C GLN A 173 -8.94 10.78 -4.04
N GLN A 174 -9.51 11.91 -3.62
CA GLN A 174 -9.70 12.23 -2.21
C GLN A 174 -10.59 11.20 -1.49
N LEU A 175 -11.68 10.76 -2.12
CA LEU A 175 -12.54 9.70 -1.57
C LEU A 175 -11.81 8.36 -1.44
N ARG A 176 -10.99 7.98 -2.44
CA ARG A 176 -10.16 6.78 -2.39
C ARG A 176 -9.10 6.86 -1.29
N LEU A 177 -8.45 8.02 -1.12
CA LEU A 177 -7.50 8.27 -0.05
C LEU A 177 -8.18 8.13 1.32
N GLY A 178 -9.34 8.77 1.52
CA GLY A 178 -10.11 8.66 2.75
C GLY A 178 -10.53 7.23 3.07
N ARG A 179 -11.02 6.50 2.06
CA ARG A 179 -11.36 5.07 2.16
C ARG A 179 -10.15 4.24 2.56
N HIS A 180 -9.01 4.46 1.91
CA HIS A 180 -7.76 3.74 2.21
C HIS A 180 -7.31 4.00 3.64
N LEU A 181 -7.23 5.25 4.07
CA LEU A 181 -6.79 5.63 5.42
C LEU A 181 -7.73 5.07 6.49
N ALA A 182 -9.04 5.13 6.29
CA ALA A 182 -10.02 4.60 7.23
C ALA A 182 -9.87 3.07 7.42
N LEU A 183 -9.57 2.34 6.35
CA LEU A 183 -9.28 0.90 6.39
C LEU A 183 -7.91 0.62 7.04
N GLU A 184 -6.85 1.34 6.61
CA GLU A 184 -5.47 1.16 7.05
C GLU A 184 -5.29 1.45 8.55
N HIS A 185 -6.00 2.47 9.06
CA HIS A 185 -6.02 2.83 10.48
C HIS A 185 -7.10 2.10 11.27
N ARG A 186 -7.83 1.17 10.65
CA ARG A 186 -8.86 0.33 11.29
C ARG A 186 -9.93 1.14 12.03
N CYS A 187 -10.36 2.27 11.46
CA CYS A 187 -11.39 3.12 12.09
C CYS A 187 -12.65 2.33 12.44
N PHE A 188 -13.02 1.36 11.60
CA PHE A 188 -14.23 0.53 11.74
C PHE A 188 -14.18 -0.50 12.88
N GLN A 189 -13.03 -0.72 13.52
CA GLN A 189 -12.98 -1.54 14.74
C GLN A 189 -13.58 -0.83 15.95
N CYS A 190 -13.62 0.51 15.92
CA CYS A 190 -14.30 1.33 16.92
C CYS A 190 -15.63 1.89 16.39
N HIS A 191 -15.67 2.26 15.12
CA HIS A 191 -16.85 2.78 14.41
C HIS A 191 -17.60 1.65 13.69
N SER A 192 -17.88 0.55 14.41
CA SER A 192 -18.53 -0.64 13.84
C SER A 192 -19.97 -0.40 13.41
N ASP A 193 -20.61 0.64 13.94
CA ASP A 193 -21.93 1.14 13.53
C ASP A 193 -21.93 1.76 12.12
N GLN A 194 -20.78 2.27 11.68
CA GLN A 194 -20.54 2.84 10.35
C GLN A 194 -19.92 1.81 9.38
N ALA A 195 -19.58 0.61 9.88
CA ALA A 195 -19.12 -0.48 9.05
C ALA A 195 -20.33 -1.20 8.39
N PRO A 196 -20.13 -1.81 7.21
CA PRO A 196 -21.13 -2.70 6.63
C PRO A 196 -21.55 -3.82 7.59
N LYS A 197 -22.85 -4.09 7.69
CA LYS A 197 -23.39 -5.19 8.52
C LYS A 197 -23.35 -6.56 7.83
N GLY A 198 -23.13 -6.58 6.51
CA GLY A 198 -23.12 -7.77 5.68
C GLY A 198 -21.72 -8.12 5.14
N GLN A 199 -21.67 -8.62 3.90
CA GLN A 199 -20.39 -8.78 3.21
C GLN A 199 -19.77 -7.41 2.93
N GLY A 200 -18.46 -7.32 3.09
CA GLY A 200 -17.72 -6.10 2.84
C GLY A 200 -16.32 -6.41 2.31
N THR A 201 -15.60 -5.35 1.99
CA THR A 201 -14.24 -5.41 1.47
C THR A 201 -13.34 -6.20 2.44
N PRO A 202 -12.45 -7.10 1.94
CA PRO A 202 -11.63 -7.99 2.78
C PRO A 202 -10.83 -7.28 3.88
N GLU A 203 -10.47 -6.01 3.63
CA GLU A 203 -9.73 -5.12 4.52
C GLU A 203 -10.39 -4.92 5.88
N LEU A 204 -11.72 -4.99 5.95
CA LEU A 204 -12.45 -4.86 7.22
C LEU A 204 -12.13 -5.99 8.20
N LYS A 205 -11.60 -7.12 7.71
CA LYS A 205 -11.18 -8.27 8.51
C LYS A 205 -9.69 -8.25 8.87
N MET A 206 -8.94 -7.23 8.44
CA MET A 206 -7.51 -7.13 8.76
C MET A 206 -7.32 -6.73 10.23
N ASP A 207 -6.69 -7.62 11.01
CA ASP A 207 -6.35 -7.43 12.42
C ASP A 207 -5.01 -6.70 12.59
N ALA A 208 -4.60 -6.39 13.81
CA ALA A 208 -3.25 -5.91 14.14
C ALA A 208 -2.39 -7.05 14.74
N PRO A 209 -1.06 -6.88 14.88
CA PRO A 209 -0.18 -7.92 15.41
C PRO A 209 -0.65 -8.48 16.76
N THR A 210 -0.61 -9.80 16.93
CA THR A 210 -1.03 -10.42 18.19
C THR A 210 -0.10 -10.06 19.37
N PHE A 211 -0.66 -9.96 20.57
CA PHE A 211 0.12 -9.85 21.81
C PHE A 211 0.60 -11.20 22.33
N GLU A 212 0.11 -12.32 21.79
CA GLU A 212 0.57 -13.65 22.21
C GLU A 212 2.09 -13.80 22.02
N GLY A 213 2.76 -14.22 23.09
CA GLY A 213 4.20 -14.45 23.11
C GLY A 213 5.08 -13.21 22.85
N ILE A 214 4.52 -11.99 22.83
CA ILE A 214 5.26 -10.78 22.43
C ILE A 214 6.48 -10.51 23.32
N GLY A 215 6.41 -10.85 24.60
CA GLY A 215 7.49 -10.71 25.55
C GLY A 215 8.70 -11.61 25.27
N SER A 216 8.55 -12.65 24.46
CA SER A 216 9.68 -13.49 24.01
C SER A 216 10.42 -12.91 22.80
N ARG A 217 9.81 -11.96 22.07
CA ARG A 217 10.28 -11.45 20.77
C ARG A 217 10.60 -9.95 20.72
N ARG A 218 10.24 -9.22 21.77
CA ARG A 218 10.46 -7.76 21.89
C ARG A 218 11.02 -7.42 23.25
N ASN A 219 12.03 -6.54 23.27
CA ASN A 219 12.57 -6.03 24.53
C ASN A 219 11.58 -5.06 25.19
N PHE A 220 11.53 -5.10 26.52
CA PHE A 220 10.63 -4.27 27.35
C PHE A 220 10.81 -2.77 27.05
N ALA A 221 12.05 -2.25 27.11
CA ALA A 221 12.30 -0.83 26.94
C ALA A 221 11.87 -0.32 25.55
N TRP A 222 12.06 -1.14 24.51
CA TRP A 222 11.58 -0.81 23.17
C TRP A 222 10.05 -0.81 23.09
N MET A 223 9.37 -1.78 23.72
CA MET A 223 7.90 -1.79 23.77
C MET A 223 7.35 -0.56 24.50
N ALA A 224 7.96 -0.17 25.63
CA ALA A 224 7.55 1.03 26.36
C ALA A 224 7.67 2.30 25.50
N ALA A 225 8.81 2.49 24.82
CA ALA A 225 9.01 3.62 23.91
C ALA A 225 8.05 3.59 22.71
N TRP A 226 7.80 2.39 22.14
CA TRP A 226 6.86 2.22 21.05
C TRP A 226 5.43 2.57 21.47
N ILE A 227 4.97 2.13 22.65
CA ILE A 227 3.61 2.41 23.16
C ILE A 227 3.46 3.88 23.55
N GLU A 228 4.50 4.50 24.10
CA GLU A 228 4.49 5.91 24.47
C GLU A 228 4.29 6.80 23.25
N ASN A 229 5.06 6.57 22.19
CA ASN A 229 4.90 7.28 20.93
C ASN A 229 5.47 6.50 19.72
N PRO A 230 4.63 5.76 18.97
CA PRO A 230 5.06 5.02 17.79
C PRO A 230 5.72 5.88 16.71
N HIS A 231 5.26 7.13 16.55
CA HIS A 231 5.70 8.05 15.49
C HIS A 231 7.14 8.56 15.68
N THR A 232 7.64 8.56 16.92
CA THR A 232 9.07 8.87 17.20
C THR A 232 10.01 7.76 16.75
N ASN A 233 9.51 6.52 16.67
CA ASN A 233 10.28 5.35 16.25
C ASN A 233 10.12 5.08 14.75
N ARG A 234 8.95 5.41 14.20
CA ARG A 234 8.61 5.25 12.78
C ARG A 234 7.63 6.34 12.39
N ALA A 235 8.05 7.30 11.57
CA ALA A 235 7.22 8.44 11.14
C ALA A 235 5.82 7.99 10.67
N ARG A 236 5.78 7.04 9.72
CA ARG A 236 4.53 6.44 9.21
C ARG A 236 4.06 5.21 10.01
N ALA A 237 4.13 5.26 11.35
CA ALA A 237 3.56 4.21 12.19
C ALA A 237 2.03 4.19 12.03
N GLN A 238 1.45 3.00 11.85
CA GLN A 238 -0.01 2.84 11.78
C GLN A 238 -0.66 2.79 13.17
N MET A 239 0.10 2.35 14.17
CA MET A 239 -0.36 2.34 15.56
C MET A 239 -0.40 3.79 16.05
N PRO A 240 -1.56 4.29 16.52
CA PRO A 240 -1.67 5.63 17.05
C PRO A 240 -1.01 5.76 18.41
N GLN A 241 -0.70 6.99 18.81
CA GLN A 241 -0.36 7.30 20.20
C GLN A 241 -1.61 7.20 21.07
N MET A 242 -1.61 6.25 22.02
CA MET A 242 -2.78 5.91 22.84
C MET A 242 -2.88 6.75 24.12
N PHE A 243 -1.76 7.16 24.70
CA PHE A 243 -1.72 7.88 25.96
C PHE A 243 -1.20 9.30 25.80
N HIS A 244 -1.79 10.22 26.56
CA HIS A 244 -1.50 11.66 26.51
C HIS A 244 -1.27 12.23 27.92
N GLY A 245 -0.57 13.37 27.98
CA GLY A 245 -0.34 14.08 29.24
C GLY A 245 0.71 13.45 30.16
N PRO A 246 0.82 13.91 31.41
CA PRO A 246 1.92 13.54 32.32
C PRO A 246 2.00 12.05 32.65
N ALA A 247 0.88 11.32 32.60
CA ALA A 247 0.82 9.90 32.90
C ALA A 247 1.15 9.01 31.68
N ALA A 248 1.35 9.58 30.48
CA ALA A 248 1.51 8.81 29.25
C ALA A 248 2.65 7.80 29.31
N LYS A 249 3.83 8.27 29.76
CA LYS A 249 5.02 7.43 29.93
C LYS A 249 4.80 6.29 30.93
N ALA A 250 4.27 6.60 32.10
CA ALA A 250 4.00 5.60 33.14
C ALA A 250 2.95 4.55 32.69
N ASN A 251 1.95 4.96 31.91
CA ASN A 251 0.96 4.03 31.35
C ASN A 251 1.56 3.14 30.25
N ALA A 252 2.42 3.72 29.40
CA ALA A 252 3.14 2.97 28.38
C ALA A 252 4.11 1.93 28.99
N GLU A 253 4.86 2.31 30.02
CA GLU A 253 5.74 1.41 30.77
C GLU A 253 4.95 0.27 31.43
N ALA A 254 3.82 0.56 32.09
CA ALA A 254 3.00 -0.47 32.70
C ALA A 254 2.41 -1.43 31.64
N ALA A 255 1.85 -0.91 30.55
CA ALA A 255 1.37 -1.73 29.45
C ALA A 255 2.49 -2.61 28.86
N ALA A 256 3.69 -2.06 28.65
CA ALA A 256 4.85 -2.80 28.18
C ALA A 256 5.30 -3.89 29.17
N ALA A 257 5.19 -3.66 30.48
CA ALA A 257 5.55 -4.64 31.51
C ALA A 257 4.63 -5.86 31.44
N PHE A 258 3.32 -5.65 31.29
CA PHE A 258 2.37 -6.72 31.04
C PHE A 258 2.66 -7.47 29.73
N LEU A 259 2.89 -6.76 28.62
CA LEU A 259 3.21 -7.41 27.35
C LEU A 259 4.53 -8.19 27.41
N ALA A 260 5.52 -7.71 28.16
CA ALA A 260 6.78 -8.41 28.38
C ALA A 260 6.63 -9.71 29.20
N SER A 261 5.58 -9.83 30.02
CA SER A 261 5.28 -11.06 30.77
C SER A 261 4.59 -12.13 29.92
N LEU A 262 4.05 -11.76 28.74
CA LEU A 262 3.45 -12.69 27.78
C LEU A 262 4.56 -13.45 27.02
N LYS A 263 5.08 -14.52 27.61
CA LYS A 263 6.07 -15.41 27.00
C LYS A 263 5.42 -16.51 26.17
N ALA A 264 6.08 -16.90 25.08
CA ALA A 264 5.71 -18.10 24.31
C ALA A 264 6.11 -19.36 25.09
N THR A 265 5.29 -20.41 24.99
CA THR A 265 5.56 -21.73 25.59
C THR A 265 6.78 -22.42 24.96
N ASP A 266 6.98 -22.20 23.66
CA ASP A 266 8.06 -22.80 22.86
C ASP A 266 8.99 -21.72 22.29
N ALA A 267 9.27 -20.67 23.09
CA ALA A 267 10.21 -19.64 22.68
C ALA A 267 11.52 -20.34 22.27
N PRO A 268 12.07 -20.07 21.05
CA PRO A 268 13.34 -20.65 20.65
C PRO A 268 14.32 -20.36 21.78
N ALA A 269 14.87 -21.41 22.40
CA ALA A 269 16.01 -21.24 23.29
C ALA A 269 17.01 -20.41 22.50
N GLY A 270 17.34 -19.22 23.00
CA GLY A 270 18.27 -18.34 22.31
C GLY A 270 19.50 -19.17 22.00
N SER A 271 19.71 -19.51 20.73
CA SER A 271 21.00 -20.04 20.33
C SER A 271 21.93 -18.86 20.63
N ALA A 272 22.71 -18.98 21.70
CA ALA A 272 23.66 -17.97 22.11
C ALA A 272 24.34 -17.49 20.83
N SER A 273 24.11 -16.23 20.45
CA SER A 273 24.71 -15.67 19.27
C SER A 273 26.20 -15.67 19.54
N THR A 274 26.93 -16.63 18.98
CA THR A 274 28.37 -16.45 18.76
C THR A 274 28.54 -15.09 18.11
N ALA A 275 29.51 -14.30 18.58
CA ALA A 275 29.78 -12.99 17.99
C ALA A 275 29.87 -13.16 16.47
N ALA A 276 29.06 -12.39 15.74
CA ALA A 276 29.02 -12.47 14.29
C ALA A 276 30.42 -12.25 13.73
N THR A 277 30.86 -13.13 12.83
CA THR A 277 32.16 -12.95 12.17
C THR A 277 32.07 -11.82 11.13
N SER A 278 33.22 -11.25 10.74
CA SER A 278 33.25 -10.21 9.70
C SER A 278 32.67 -10.75 8.39
N GLU A 279 32.97 -12.00 8.05
CA GLU A 279 32.51 -12.68 6.85
C GLU A 279 30.99 -12.83 6.83
N GLN A 280 30.36 -13.15 7.97
CA GLN A 280 28.90 -13.21 8.08
C GLN A 280 28.26 -11.84 7.87
N ALA A 281 28.85 -10.79 8.45
CA ALA A 281 28.35 -9.43 8.29
C ALA A 281 28.50 -8.91 6.85
N GLU A 282 29.61 -9.22 6.17
CA GLU A 282 29.84 -8.88 4.76
C GLU A 282 28.86 -9.63 3.84
N ALA A 283 28.66 -10.94 4.04
CA ALA A 283 27.67 -11.72 3.30
C ALA A 283 26.24 -11.19 3.53
N GLY A 284 25.92 -10.76 4.75
CA GLY A 284 24.65 -10.13 5.09
C GLY A 284 24.44 -8.78 4.41
N GLN A 285 25.50 -7.97 4.31
CA GLN A 285 25.47 -6.70 3.60
C GLN A 285 25.23 -6.90 2.10
N HIS A 286 25.88 -7.88 1.50
CA HIS A 286 25.66 -8.24 0.11
C HIS A 286 24.19 -8.64 -0.14
N LEU A 287 23.62 -9.51 0.70
CA LEU A 287 22.20 -9.86 0.62
C LEU A 287 21.27 -8.65 0.78
N PHE A 288 21.59 -7.73 1.71
CA PHE A 288 20.81 -6.52 1.92
C PHE A 288 20.73 -5.64 0.65
N GLN A 289 21.83 -5.55 -0.10
CA GLN A 289 21.91 -4.81 -1.36
C GLN A 289 21.19 -5.55 -2.50
N THR A 290 21.53 -6.83 -2.70
CA THR A 290 21.01 -7.67 -3.78
C THR A 290 19.49 -7.90 -3.68
N LEU A 291 18.95 -7.97 -2.46
CA LEU A 291 17.50 -8.09 -2.22
C LEU A 291 16.79 -6.74 -2.13
N HIS A 292 17.49 -5.64 -2.42
CA HIS A 292 16.95 -4.27 -2.44
C HIS A 292 16.21 -3.88 -1.15
N CYS A 293 16.76 -4.29 0.01
CA CYS A 293 16.17 -3.93 1.30
C CYS A 293 16.10 -2.40 1.49
N ALA A 294 17.04 -1.65 0.88
CA ALA A 294 17.10 -0.20 0.88
C ALA A 294 15.90 0.51 0.21
N ALA A 295 15.10 -0.21 -0.59
CA ALA A 295 13.86 0.33 -1.17
C ALA A 295 12.80 0.63 -0.10
N CYS A 296 12.82 -0.11 1.02
CA CYS A 296 11.87 0.05 2.12
C CYS A 296 12.52 0.46 3.45
N HIS A 297 13.84 0.28 3.59
CA HIS A 297 14.56 0.49 4.84
C HIS A 297 15.68 1.52 4.70
N THR A 298 15.91 2.31 5.75
CA THR A 298 17.21 2.98 5.93
C THR A 298 18.12 2.05 6.72
N ALA A 299 19.37 1.89 6.24
CA ALA A 299 20.36 1.02 6.87
C ALA A 299 20.66 1.48 8.32
N PRO A 300 21.09 0.57 9.22
CA PRO A 300 21.23 0.90 10.64
C PRO A 300 22.22 2.02 10.98
N ASP A 301 23.26 2.18 10.15
CA ASP A 301 24.32 3.19 10.25
C ASP A 301 24.10 4.40 9.32
N SER A 302 22.97 4.44 8.61
CA SER A 302 22.63 5.55 7.72
C SER A 302 22.05 6.73 8.50
N ASN A 303 22.48 7.93 8.12
CA ASN A 303 21.87 9.20 8.56
C ASN A 303 20.70 9.65 7.67
N GLU A 304 20.29 8.82 6.70
CA GLU A 304 19.12 9.07 5.86
C GLU A 304 17.85 9.14 6.71
N ASN A 305 17.14 10.25 6.59
CA ASN A 305 15.85 10.47 7.26
C ASN A 305 14.73 10.57 6.22
N ASP A 306 14.51 9.47 5.50
CA ASP A 306 13.37 9.33 4.59
C ASP A 306 12.15 8.82 5.39
N PRO A 307 11.09 9.64 5.59
CA PRO A 307 9.91 9.24 6.36
C PRO A 307 9.08 8.15 5.68
N THR A 308 9.35 7.85 4.40
CA THR A 308 8.69 6.75 3.66
C THR A 308 9.31 5.38 3.97
N LYS A 309 10.55 5.35 4.48
CA LYS A 309 11.29 4.14 4.82
C LYS A 309 11.25 3.82 6.30
N VAL A 310 11.49 2.55 6.64
CA VAL A 310 11.59 2.08 8.03
C VAL A 310 13.06 2.02 8.44
N SER A 311 13.45 2.85 9.41
CA SER A 311 14.82 2.81 9.94
C SER A 311 15.13 1.50 10.67
N LEU A 312 16.31 0.95 10.39
CA LEU A 312 16.83 -0.26 11.02
C LEU A 312 17.79 0.02 12.18
N SER A 313 18.03 1.30 12.54
CA SER A 313 18.88 1.70 13.67
C SER A 313 18.45 1.08 15.01
N GLN A 314 17.15 0.82 15.18
CA GLN A 314 16.60 0.26 16.43
C GLN A 314 16.58 -1.28 16.47
N VAL A 315 17.16 -1.97 15.49
CA VAL A 315 17.06 -3.44 15.41
C VAL A 315 17.61 -4.14 16.66
N SER A 316 18.74 -3.68 17.20
CA SER A 316 19.36 -4.22 18.41
C SER A 316 18.55 -3.92 19.68
N ALA A 317 17.89 -2.76 19.74
CA ALA A 317 17.00 -2.40 20.84
C ALA A 317 15.65 -3.13 20.77
N LYS A 318 15.15 -3.42 19.56
CA LYS A 318 13.81 -3.98 19.32
C LYS A 318 13.71 -5.48 19.57
N PHE A 319 14.65 -6.24 19.03
CA PHE A 319 14.59 -7.70 19.03
C PHE A 319 15.35 -8.29 20.22
N THR A 320 14.73 -9.24 20.91
CA THR A 320 15.44 -10.12 21.85
C THR A 320 16.42 -11.02 21.07
N GLU A 321 17.33 -11.68 21.77
CA GLU A 321 18.23 -12.66 21.16
C GLU A 321 17.46 -13.76 20.39
N GLY A 322 17.96 -14.16 19.22
CA GLY A 322 17.31 -15.14 18.34
C GLY A 322 16.03 -14.67 17.63
N SER A 323 15.26 -13.74 18.20
CA SER A 323 13.96 -13.32 17.63
C SER A 323 14.07 -12.57 16.30
N LEU A 324 15.21 -11.91 16.03
CA LEU A 324 15.46 -11.28 14.73
C LEU A 324 15.57 -12.34 13.62
N LEU A 325 16.30 -13.42 13.90
CA LEU A 325 16.45 -14.54 12.97
C LEU A 325 15.09 -15.17 12.65
N ALA A 326 14.30 -15.47 13.68
CA ALA A 326 12.95 -16.00 13.52
C ALA A 326 12.06 -15.08 12.68
N PHE A 327 12.13 -13.76 12.91
CA PHE A 327 11.38 -12.79 12.12
C PHE A 327 11.82 -12.70 10.66
N LEU A 328 13.12 -12.78 10.37
CA LEU A 328 13.62 -12.77 8.99
C LEU A 328 13.15 -14.01 8.21
N LYS A 329 13.06 -15.16 8.87
CA LYS A 329 12.57 -16.41 8.27
C LYS A 329 11.06 -16.42 8.04
N ASP A 330 10.29 -15.89 8.99
CA ASP A 330 8.84 -15.78 8.87
C ASP A 330 8.29 -14.47 9.46
N PRO A 331 8.29 -13.37 8.67
CA PRO A 331 7.77 -12.09 9.13
C PRO A 331 6.28 -12.13 9.52
N ALA A 332 5.51 -13.04 8.91
CA ALA A 332 4.05 -13.10 9.03
C ALA A 332 3.57 -13.97 10.21
N ALA A 333 4.47 -14.70 10.88
CA ALA A 333 4.17 -15.65 11.96
C ALA A 333 3.23 -15.12 13.06
N HIS A 334 3.29 -13.82 13.34
CA HIS A 334 2.50 -13.16 14.38
C HIS A 334 1.66 -11.98 13.86
N TYR A 335 1.63 -11.78 12.55
CA TYR A 335 0.83 -10.74 11.90
C TYR A 335 0.67 -11.08 10.42
N LYS A 336 -0.49 -11.64 10.06
CA LYS A 336 -0.80 -12.09 8.70
C LYS A 336 -0.62 -10.96 7.66
N TRP A 337 -1.02 -9.74 8.01
CA TRP A 337 -1.05 -8.58 7.13
C TRP A 337 0.21 -7.71 7.26
N ILE A 338 1.35 -8.32 7.56
CA ILE A 338 2.62 -7.59 7.66
C ILE A 338 3.09 -7.11 6.27
N LYS A 339 3.62 -5.89 6.22
CA LYS A 339 4.17 -5.31 4.98
C LYS A 339 5.56 -5.85 4.62
N MET A 340 6.33 -6.28 5.62
CA MET A 340 7.65 -6.90 5.40
C MET A 340 7.43 -8.26 4.73
N PRO A 341 7.89 -8.46 3.49
CA PRO A 341 7.63 -9.69 2.78
C PRO A 341 8.59 -10.78 3.20
N ASN A 342 8.24 -12.03 2.88
CA ASN A 342 9.08 -13.18 3.21
C ASN A 342 10.04 -13.47 2.03
N PHE A 343 11.33 -13.17 2.22
CA PHE A 343 12.39 -13.44 1.23
C PHE A 343 12.81 -14.92 1.16
N LYS A 344 12.18 -15.80 1.97
CA LYS A 344 12.48 -17.23 2.06
C LYS A 344 13.96 -17.48 2.39
N PHE A 345 14.49 -16.71 3.34
CA PHE A 345 15.87 -16.88 3.78
C PHE A 345 16.09 -18.29 4.33
N THR A 346 17.21 -18.90 3.93
CA THR A 346 17.77 -20.06 4.65
C THR A 346 18.24 -19.63 6.04
N ASP A 347 18.54 -20.60 6.91
CA ASP A 347 19.10 -20.30 8.23
C ASP A 347 20.41 -19.51 8.13
N ALA A 348 21.30 -19.89 7.21
CA ALA A 348 22.57 -19.20 6.99
C ALA A 348 22.36 -17.78 6.44
N GLU A 349 21.48 -17.59 5.46
CA GLU A 349 21.20 -16.24 4.91
C GLU A 349 20.60 -15.32 6.00
N ALA A 350 19.65 -15.84 6.79
CA ALA A 350 19.01 -15.06 7.85
C ALA A 350 20.01 -14.73 8.98
N GLN A 351 20.94 -15.63 9.30
CA GLN A 351 22.04 -15.37 10.25
C GLN A 351 22.97 -14.27 9.73
N ASN A 352 23.38 -14.33 8.46
CA ASN A 352 24.26 -13.33 7.84
C ASN A 352 23.59 -11.94 7.84
N VAL A 353 22.33 -11.84 7.42
CA VAL A 353 21.58 -10.57 7.45
C VAL A 353 21.43 -10.06 8.88
N ALA A 354 21.11 -10.92 9.85
CA ALA A 354 21.02 -10.52 11.26
C ALA A 354 22.36 -10.03 11.81
N ALA A 355 23.47 -10.68 11.45
CA ALA A 355 24.84 -10.29 11.78
C ALA A 355 25.17 -8.88 11.27
N PHE A 356 24.94 -8.62 9.97
CA PHE A 356 25.12 -7.31 9.37
C PHE A 356 24.30 -6.22 10.09
N LEU A 357 23.01 -6.48 10.30
CA LEU A 357 22.13 -5.49 10.92
C LEU A 357 22.57 -5.14 12.34
N ARG A 358 22.99 -6.15 13.13
CA ARG A 358 23.45 -5.95 14.50
C ARG A 358 24.84 -5.31 14.59
N SER A 359 25.74 -5.59 13.64
CA SER A 359 27.09 -5.00 13.64
C SER A 359 27.08 -3.51 13.31
N LYS A 360 26.07 -3.05 12.54
CA LYS A 360 25.89 -1.64 12.17
C LYS A 360 24.97 -0.86 13.09
N ALA A 361 24.04 -1.53 13.77
CA ALA A 361 23.10 -0.85 14.64
C ALA A 361 23.77 -0.36 15.93
N PRO A 362 23.36 0.81 16.46
CA PRO A 362 23.76 1.26 17.78
C PRO A 362 23.56 0.17 18.84
N ALA A 363 24.54 0.04 19.75
CA ALA A 363 24.41 -0.83 20.89
C ALA A 363 23.16 -0.45 21.69
N PRO A 364 22.31 -1.42 22.08
CA PRO A 364 21.15 -1.10 22.88
C PRO A 364 21.64 -0.52 24.21
N LYS A 365 21.06 0.60 24.64
CA LYS A 365 21.17 1.02 26.05
C LYS A 365 20.69 -0.18 26.88
N GLN A 366 21.37 -0.49 28.00
CA GLN A 366 20.99 -1.60 28.88
C GLN A 366 19.48 -1.61 29.06
N SER A 367 18.80 -2.64 28.54
CA SER A 367 17.36 -2.73 28.65
C SER A 367 17.06 -3.28 30.03
N PRO A 368 16.45 -2.50 30.95
CA PRO A 368 16.05 -3.04 32.23
C PRO A 368 15.09 -4.20 32.03
N ALA A 369 15.09 -5.14 32.98
CA ALA A 369 14.04 -6.13 33.09
C ALA A 369 12.68 -5.43 33.27
N ALA A 370 11.60 -6.05 32.77
CA ALA A 370 10.26 -5.54 32.98
C ALA A 370 9.93 -5.54 34.49
N PRO A 371 9.47 -4.42 35.07
CA PRO A 371 9.07 -4.36 36.48
C PRO A 371 7.88 -5.27 36.75
N ALA A 372 8.04 -6.27 37.61
CA ALA A 372 7.01 -7.28 37.90
C ALA A 372 5.78 -6.68 38.60
N ASP A 373 5.99 -5.65 39.42
CA ASP A 373 4.97 -4.90 40.15
C ASP A 373 4.02 -4.10 39.22
N LEU A 374 4.42 -3.83 37.98
CA LEU A 374 3.60 -3.13 37.00
C LEU A 374 2.69 -4.03 36.16
N VAL A 375 2.85 -5.35 36.24
CA VAL A 375 2.16 -6.30 35.34
C VAL A 375 0.64 -6.22 35.47
N ASP A 376 0.09 -6.17 36.68
CA ASP A 376 -1.37 -6.11 36.87
C ASP A 376 -1.96 -4.76 36.44
N LYS A 377 -1.26 -3.67 36.74
CA LYS A 377 -1.61 -2.33 36.23
C LYS A 377 -1.60 -2.32 34.70
N GLY A 378 -0.58 -2.91 34.09
CA GLY A 378 -0.44 -3.02 32.64
C GLY A 378 -1.55 -3.83 31.99
N ARG A 379 -1.93 -4.96 32.60
CA ARG A 379 -3.07 -5.78 32.16
C ARG A 379 -4.34 -4.94 32.11
N ASN A 380 -4.66 -4.24 33.20
CA ASN A 380 -5.84 -3.38 33.27
C ASN A 380 -5.81 -2.26 32.21
N ILE A 381 -4.65 -1.63 31.99
CA ILE A 381 -4.49 -0.60 30.94
C ILE A 381 -4.79 -1.17 29.55
N VAL A 382 -4.27 -2.36 29.21
CA VAL A 382 -4.52 -3.00 27.92
C VAL A 382 -6.00 -3.29 27.70
N GLN A 383 -6.74 -3.70 28.75
CA GLN A 383 -8.18 -4.00 28.67
C GLN A 383 -9.06 -2.75 28.50
N THR A 384 -8.63 -1.64 29.10
CA THR A 384 -9.48 -0.45 29.27
C THR A 384 -9.12 0.74 28.37
N SER A 385 -8.02 0.64 27.60
CA SER A 385 -7.54 1.75 26.76
C SER A 385 -7.80 1.57 25.26
N GLY A 386 -8.49 0.49 24.86
CA GLY A 386 -8.83 0.21 23.45
C GLY A 386 -7.76 -0.53 22.65
N CYS A 387 -6.67 -1.00 23.29
CA CYS A 387 -5.65 -1.81 22.61
C CYS A 387 -6.26 -3.05 21.94
N LEU A 388 -7.22 -3.69 22.62
CA LEU A 388 -7.89 -4.91 22.17
C LEU A 388 -8.98 -4.69 21.11
N ASN A 389 -9.23 -3.44 20.68
CA ASN A 389 -10.05 -3.19 19.48
C ASN A 389 -9.29 -3.57 18.20
N CYS A 390 -7.96 -3.50 18.22
CA CYS A 390 -7.12 -3.79 17.06
C CYS A 390 -6.26 -5.04 17.27
N HIS A 391 -5.68 -5.20 18.46
CA HIS A 391 -4.76 -6.29 18.76
C HIS A 391 -5.48 -7.51 19.31
N THR A 392 -5.08 -8.69 18.84
CA THR A 392 -5.59 -9.97 19.35
C THR A 392 -4.83 -10.41 20.59
N ALA A 393 -5.56 -10.85 21.63
CA ALA A 393 -5.03 -11.42 22.86
C ALA A 393 -6.07 -12.30 23.56
N LYS A 394 -5.63 -13.23 24.40
CA LYS A 394 -6.50 -14.02 25.31
C LYS A 394 -6.91 -13.20 26.52
N LEU A 395 -7.58 -12.08 26.28
CA LEU A 395 -7.98 -11.11 27.30
C LEU A 395 -9.31 -10.46 26.91
N GLU A 396 -10.16 -10.21 27.89
CA GLU A 396 -11.43 -9.52 27.67
C GLU A 396 -11.19 -8.04 27.32
N ASN A 397 -11.85 -7.57 26.26
CA ASN A 397 -11.87 -6.15 25.90
C ASN A 397 -12.96 -5.41 26.70
N GLN A 398 -12.55 -4.47 27.54
CA GLN A 398 -13.44 -3.71 28.43
C GLN A 398 -13.63 -2.26 27.94
N PHE A 399 -12.94 -1.86 26.88
CA PHE A 399 -13.07 -0.52 26.31
C PHE A 399 -14.27 -0.44 25.36
N LYS A 400 -15.04 0.64 25.48
CA LYS A 400 -16.10 1.00 24.53
C LYS A 400 -15.80 2.39 23.95
N ALA A 401 -15.73 2.45 22.62
CA ALA A 401 -15.51 3.71 21.93
C ALA A 401 -16.75 4.62 22.06
N PRO A 402 -16.57 5.95 22.24
CA PRO A 402 -17.67 6.90 22.18
C PRO A 402 -18.34 6.90 20.80
N ALA A 403 -19.66 7.11 20.76
CA ALA A 403 -20.45 7.19 19.52
C ALA A 403 -20.22 8.53 18.78
N ILE A 404 -19.03 8.70 18.21
CA ILE A 404 -18.66 9.86 17.38
C ILE A 404 -18.67 9.41 15.90
N LYS A 405 -19.20 10.24 15.00
CA LYS A 405 -19.15 9.95 13.55
C LYS A 405 -17.78 10.32 12.96
N LEU A 406 -17.33 9.58 11.95
CA LEU A 406 -16.08 9.88 11.24
C LEU A 406 -16.14 11.20 10.43
N THR A 407 -17.31 11.82 10.30
CA THR A 407 -17.46 13.18 9.77
C THR A 407 -17.13 14.28 10.77
N SER A 408 -16.92 13.94 12.05
CA SER A 408 -16.64 14.90 13.12
C SER A 408 -15.23 15.47 13.04
N GLU A 409 -15.06 16.70 13.54
CA GLU A 409 -13.76 17.34 13.78
C GLU A 409 -13.24 17.09 15.21
N GLN A 410 -13.83 16.14 15.92
CA GLN A 410 -13.47 15.76 17.28
C GLN A 410 -12.81 14.36 17.31
N GLY A 411 -12.28 13.98 18.48
CA GLY A 411 -11.72 12.66 18.70
C GLY A 411 -10.43 12.42 17.90
N CYS A 412 -10.34 11.27 17.23
CA CYS A 412 -9.17 10.87 16.43
C CYS A 412 -8.91 11.79 15.23
N LEU A 413 -9.92 12.51 14.77
CA LEU A 413 -9.84 13.44 13.65
C LEU A 413 -9.77 14.89 14.12
N ALA A 414 -9.47 15.18 15.39
CA ALA A 414 -9.27 16.56 15.82
C ALA A 414 -7.99 17.16 15.22
N ASP A 415 -8.00 18.47 14.95
CA ASP A 415 -6.79 19.16 14.45
C ASP A 415 -5.70 19.28 15.52
N ALA A 416 -6.10 19.26 16.80
CA ALA A 416 -5.19 19.25 17.92
C ALA A 416 -5.69 18.32 19.03
N HIS A 417 -4.77 17.61 19.68
CA HIS A 417 -5.04 16.74 20.82
C HIS A 417 -4.38 17.34 22.07
N GLY A 418 -5.19 17.90 22.97
CA GLY A 418 -4.72 18.38 24.27
C GLY A 418 -4.24 17.26 25.19
N SER A 419 -3.58 17.62 26.30
CA SER A 419 -3.07 16.68 27.31
C SER A 419 -4.15 15.84 28.00
N THR A 420 -5.42 16.28 27.93
CA THR A 420 -6.59 15.60 28.49
C THR A 420 -7.36 14.78 27.45
N SER A 421 -6.90 14.73 26.20
CA SER A 421 -7.55 13.92 25.16
C SER A 421 -7.55 12.45 25.55
N LYS A 422 -8.67 11.77 25.30
CA LYS A 422 -8.79 10.32 25.47
C LYS A 422 -8.80 9.58 24.12
N ALA A 423 -8.74 10.31 23.01
CA ALA A 423 -8.76 9.72 21.69
C ALA A 423 -7.34 9.28 21.28
N PRO A 424 -7.19 8.12 20.61
CA PRO A 424 -5.96 7.78 19.92
C PRO A 424 -5.54 8.91 18.97
N ARG A 425 -4.26 9.27 18.97
CA ARG A 425 -3.71 10.27 18.05
C ARG A 425 -3.00 9.55 16.90
N PHE A 426 -3.58 9.67 15.72
CA PHE A 426 -2.92 9.29 14.47
C PHE A 426 -2.14 10.51 13.95
N ASP A 427 -0.95 10.29 13.40
CA ASP A 427 -0.16 11.32 12.72
C ASP A 427 -0.70 11.59 11.31
N LEU A 428 -1.94 12.08 11.24
CA LEU A 428 -2.62 12.43 10.00
C LEU A 428 -2.29 13.87 9.61
N THR A 429 -2.10 14.12 8.33
CA THR A 429 -2.06 15.49 7.79
C THR A 429 -3.46 16.12 7.78
N LYS A 430 -3.53 17.42 7.52
CA LYS A 430 -4.82 18.12 7.36
C LYS A 430 -5.60 17.54 6.18
N GLU A 431 -4.91 17.26 5.07
CA GLU A 431 -5.46 16.73 3.84
C GLU A 431 -5.99 15.31 4.05
N GLU A 432 -5.28 14.48 4.82
CA GLU A 432 -5.70 13.13 5.19
C GLU A 432 -6.94 13.14 6.10
N ARG A 433 -6.99 14.02 7.11
CA ARG A 433 -8.20 14.21 7.93
C ARG A 433 -9.40 14.62 7.07
N GLN A 434 -9.21 15.57 6.15
CA GLN A 434 -10.25 16.00 5.23
C GLN A 434 -10.69 14.86 4.30
N ALA A 435 -9.77 14.06 3.79
CA ALA A 435 -10.08 12.90 2.95
C ALA A 435 -10.93 11.86 3.71
N ILE A 436 -10.56 11.53 4.94
CA ILE A 436 -11.34 10.60 5.79
C ILE A 436 -12.75 11.16 6.03
N ARG A 437 -12.90 12.45 6.36
CA ARG A 437 -14.22 13.07 6.58
C ARG A 437 -15.06 13.10 5.31
N ALA A 438 -14.46 13.45 4.17
CA ALA A 438 -15.13 13.44 2.87
C ALA A 438 -15.63 12.04 2.51
N PHE A 439 -14.78 11.03 2.72
CA PHE A 439 -15.15 9.62 2.55
C PHE A 439 -16.26 9.19 3.52
N ALA A 440 -16.18 9.54 4.80
CA ALA A 440 -17.19 9.19 5.78
C ALA A 440 -18.56 9.82 5.48
N ALA A 441 -18.57 11.01 4.85
CA ALA A 441 -19.79 11.72 4.53
C ALA A 441 -20.61 11.05 3.40
N THR A 442 -19.94 10.47 2.39
CA THR A 442 -20.63 10.00 1.17
C THR A 442 -20.21 8.61 0.69
N GLY A 443 -19.09 8.09 1.18
CA GLY A 443 -18.40 6.93 0.63
C GLY A 443 -18.57 5.62 1.41
N LEU A 444 -19.26 5.60 2.57
CA LEU A 444 -19.35 4.39 3.41
C LEU A 444 -19.94 3.18 2.68
N SER A 445 -20.90 3.37 1.77
CA SER A 445 -21.46 2.28 0.95
C SER A 445 -20.42 1.59 0.04
N SER A 446 -19.30 2.25 -0.24
CA SER A 446 -18.19 1.67 -1.01
C SER A 446 -17.42 0.57 -0.27
N LEU A 447 -17.66 0.40 1.02
CA LEU A 447 -17.11 -0.69 1.83
C LEU A 447 -17.81 -2.03 1.54
N GLU A 448 -19.03 -2.01 0.99
CA GLU A 448 -19.80 -3.19 0.60
C GLU A 448 -19.42 -3.71 -0.80
N ARG A 449 -18.66 -2.91 -1.56
CA ARG A 449 -18.38 -3.15 -2.98
C ARG A 449 -16.89 -3.47 -3.17
N PRO A 450 -16.47 -4.74 -3.00
CA PRO A 450 -15.11 -5.13 -3.32
C PRO A 450 -14.87 -4.95 -4.83
N VAL A 451 -13.75 -4.35 -5.18
CA VAL A 451 -13.34 -4.13 -6.58
C VAL A 451 -11.89 -4.56 -6.69
N ALA A 452 -11.64 -5.67 -7.39
CA ALA A 452 -10.34 -6.34 -7.41
C ALA A 452 -9.20 -5.42 -7.88
N ARG A 453 -9.42 -4.63 -8.94
CA ARG A 453 -8.41 -3.67 -9.41
C ARG A 453 -8.06 -2.60 -8.37
N GLU A 454 -9.05 -2.11 -7.61
CA GLU A 454 -8.82 -1.09 -6.58
C GLU A 454 -8.12 -1.68 -5.36
N PHE A 455 -8.25 -3.00 -5.14
CA PHE A 455 -7.42 -3.75 -4.20
C PHE A 455 -5.97 -3.82 -4.69
N ALA A 456 -5.74 -4.26 -5.93
CA ALA A 456 -4.40 -4.43 -6.48
C ALA A 456 -3.61 -3.13 -6.51
N SER A 457 -4.14 -2.05 -7.09
CA SER A 457 -3.51 -0.73 -7.11
C SER A 457 -3.10 -0.25 -5.72
N ARG A 458 -4.03 -0.28 -4.75
CA ARG A 458 -3.76 0.14 -3.37
C ARG A 458 -2.67 -0.70 -2.71
N TYR A 459 -2.71 -2.03 -2.84
CA TYR A 459 -1.75 -2.89 -2.16
C TYR A 459 -0.39 -2.96 -2.87
N ALA A 460 -0.34 -2.75 -4.19
CA ALA A 460 0.92 -2.56 -4.89
C ALA A 460 1.67 -1.32 -4.39
N GLN A 461 0.95 -0.22 -4.09
CA GLN A 461 1.51 0.97 -3.46
C GLN A 461 1.87 0.72 -1.98
N THR A 462 0.95 0.13 -1.21
CA THR A 462 1.13 -0.12 0.23
C THR A 462 2.32 -1.03 0.53
N LEU A 463 2.58 -1.99 -0.35
CA LEU A 463 3.70 -2.96 -0.27
C LEU A 463 4.95 -2.47 -1.01
N ASN A 464 4.93 -1.25 -1.57
CA ASN A 464 6.02 -0.64 -2.30
C ASN A 464 6.57 -1.51 -3.45
N CYS A 465 5.70 -2.17 -4.22
CA CYS A 465 6.12 -3.06 -5.32
C CYS A 465 6.99 -2.32 -6.35
N ALA A 466 6.70 -1.04 -6.60
CA ALA A 466 7.47 -0.19 -7.50
C ALA A 466 8.91 0.07 -7.02
N GLY A 467 9.23 -0.12 -5.73
CA GLY A 467 10.59 0.03 -5.20
C GLY A 467 11.59 -1.00 -5.75
N CYS A 468 11.10 -2.14 -6.25
CA CYS A 468 11.94 -3.17 -6.90
C CYS A 468 11.62 -3.30 -8.40
N HIS A 469 10.34 -3.23 -8.77
CA HIS A 469 9.91 -3.40 -10.15
C HIS A 469 10.27 -2.17 -11.02
N GLY A 470 11.02 -2.40 -12.10
CA GLY A 470 11.55 -1.35 -12.97
C GLY A 470 12.88 -0.73 -12.50
N HIS A 471 13.41 -1.17 -11.36
CA HIS A 471 14.68 -0.68 -10.80
C HIS A 471 15.78 -1.75 -10.86
N ILE A 472 15.41 -3.02 -10.75
CA ILE A 472 16.32 -4.16 -10.93
C ILE A 472 16.34 -4.54 -12.40
N GLU A 473 17.54 -4.72 -12.96
CA GLU A 473 17.73 -5.13 -14.35
C GLU A 473 16.90 -6.38 -14.67
N LEU A 474 16.29 -6.40 -15.85
CA LEU A 474 15.36 -7.41 -16.33
C LEU A 474 14.02 -7.49 -15.58
N ILE A 475 13.86 -6.96 -14.36
CA ILE A 475 12.57 -7.00 -13.65
C ILE A 475 11.63 -5.93 -14.25
N PRO A 476 10.51 -6.35 -14.88
CA PRO A 476 9.59 -5.40 -15.51
C PRO A 476 8.92 -4.49 -14.48
N HIS A 477 8.49 -3.31 -14.92
CA HIS A 477 7.65 -2.42 -14.12
C HIS A 477 6.35 -3.11 -13.69
N VAL A 478 5.82 -2.70 -12.53
CA VAL A 478 4.64 -3.31 -11.91
C VAL A 478 3.37 -3.12 -12.75
N ASP A 479 3.30 -2.01 -13.48
CA ASP A 479 2.17 -1.53 -14.29
C ASP A 479 1.90 -2.34 -15.56
N ILE A 480 2.76 -3.30 -15.89
CA ILE A 480 2.58 -4.21 -17.05
C ILE A 480 2.46 -5.69 -16.66
N LEU A 481 2.58 -6.03 -15.37
CA LEU A 481 2.66 -7.42 -14.92
C LEU A 481 1.34 -8.18 -15.10
N GLY A 482 0.22 -7.52 -14.79
CA GLY A 482 -1.10 -8.14 -14.86
C GLY A 482 -1.49 -8.59 -16.26
N GLY A 483 -0.87 -8.02 -17.30
CA GLY A 483 -1.09 -8.42 -18.68
C GLY A 483 -0.21 -9.56 -19.20
N LYS A 484 0.70 -10.09 -18.38
CA LYS A 484 1.70 -11.08 -18.80
C LYS A 484 1.56 -12.43 -18.11
N LEU A 485 0.82 -12.51 -17.01
CA LEU A 485 0.78 -13.68 -16.13
C LEU A 485 -0.65 -14.23 -16.02
N ARG A 486 -0.81 -15.55 -16.01
CA ARG A 486 -2.09 -16.18 -15.66
C ARG A 486 -2.40 -15.86 -14.18
N PRO A 487 -3.63 -15.45 -13.80
CA PRO A 487 -3.96 -15.07 -12.43
C PRO A 487 -3.61 -16.15 -11.40
N GLU A 488 -3.85 -17.41 -11.71
CA GLU A 488 -3.60 -18.53 -10.80
C GLU A 488 -2.10 -18.72 -10.54
N TRP A 489 -1.28 -18.63 -11.59
CA TRP A 489 0.17 -18.69 -11.45
C TRP A 489 0.72 -17.46 -10.70
N ALA A 490 0.19 -16.27 -10.99
CA ALA A 490 0.56 -15.05 -10.30
C ALA A 490 0.23 -15.12 -8.81
N GLU A 491 -0.92 -15.68 -8.44
CA GLU A 491 -1.29 -15.91 -7.04
C GLU A 491 -0.29 -16.85 -6.36
N GLU A 492 0.02 -18.00 -6.94
CA GLU A 492 1.00 -18.93 -6.38
C GLU A 492 2.39 -18.30 -6.25
N PHE A 493 2.79 -17.52 -7.25
CA PHE A 493 4.10 -16.86 -7.28
C PHE A 493 4.20 -15.76 -6.21
N ILE A 494 3.21 -14.87 -6.12
CA ILE A 494 3.15 -13.81 -5.10
C ILE A 494 3.03 -14.43 -3.70
N ALA A 495 2.31 -15.55 -3.56
CA ALA A 495 2.23 -16.28 -2.28
C ALA A 495 3.54 -16.98 -1.89
N GLY A 496 4.53 -17.06 -2.79
CA GLY A 496 5.77 -17.80 -2.57
C GLY A 496 5.57 -19.31 -2.50
N LYS A 497 4.59 -19.84 -3.24
CA LYS A 497 4.29 -21.29 -3.36
C LYS A 497 4.96 -21.94 -4.57
N VAL A 498 5.37 -21.14 -5.57
CA VAL A 498 6.14 -21.62 -6.72
C VAL A 498 7.51 -22.12 -6.25
N LYS A 499 7.78 -23.41 -6.47
CA LYS A 499 8.99 -24.10 -5.95
C LYS A 499 10.27 -23.81 -6.72
N TYR A 500 10.17 -23.29 -7.94
CA TYR A 500 11.32 -22.95 -8.79
C TYR A 500 11.51 -21.43 -8.85
N LYS A 501 12.75 -20.99 -9.10
CA LYS A 501 13.05 -19.58 -9.39
C LYS A 501 12.85 -19.34 -10.88
N PRO A 502 11.87 -18.53 -11.33
CA PRO A 502 11.60 -18.36 -12.77
C PRO A 502 12.78 -17.75 -13.55
N ARG A 503 13.66 -17.02 -12.85
CA ARG A 503 14.85 -16.37 -13.42
C ARG A 503 16.06 -16.70 -12.57
N PRO A 504 16.62 -17.92 -12.68
CA PRO A 504 17.68 -18.39 -11.78
C PRO A 504 18.97 -17.56 -11.87
N TRP A 505 19.22 -16.90 -13.01
CA TRP A 505 20.40 -16.06 -13.25
C TRP A 505 20.35 -14.65 -12.62
N ILE A 506 19.18 -14.19 -12.16
CA ILE A 506 19.07 -12.89 -11.45
C ILE A 506 19.32 -13.15 -9.98
N GLU A 507 20.29 -12.51 -9.34
CA GLU A 507 20.56 -12.73 -7.91
C GLU A 507 19.36 -12.31 -7.03
N ALA A 508 18.75 -11.16 -7.34
CA ALA A 508 17.54 -10.68 -6.68
C ALA A 508 16.41 -11.73 -6.67
N ARG A 509 15.55 -11.65 -5.65
CA ARG A 509 14.49 -12.62 -5.39
C ARG A 509 13.16 -11.91 -5.21
N MET A 510 12.12 -12.39 -5.91
CA MET A 510 10.75 -11.97 -5.63
C MET A 510 10.37 -12.47 -4.23
N PRO A 511 10.06 -11.59 -3.27
CA PRO A 511 9.67 -12.03 -1.94
C PRO A 511 8.17 -12.37 -1.92
N ALA A 512 7.74 -13.12 -0.92
CA ALA A 512 6.37 -13.60 -0.81
C ALA A 512 5.47 -12.67 0.00
N PHE A 513 4.24 -12.49 -0.47
CA PHE A 513 3.15 -11.73 0.14
C PHE A 513 1.86 -12.60 0.28
N PRO A 514 1.86 -13.67 1.09
CA PRO A 514 0.79 -14.68 1.07
C PRO A 514 -0.60 -14.13 1.35
N ALA A 515 -0.73 -13.16 2.25
CA ALA A 515 -2.02 -12.58 2.63
C ALA A 515 -2.66 -11.72 1.53
N TYR A 516 -1.85 -11.20 0.60
CA TYR A 516 -2.28 -10.30 -0.46
C TYR A 516 -2.34 -10.97 -1.84
N ALA A 517 -1.83 -12.19 -1.96
CA ALA A 517 -1.54 -12.85 -3.23
C ALA A 517 -2.75 -12.97 -4.15
N GLU A 518 -3.88 -13.48 -3.64
CA GLU A 518 -5.11 -13.67 -4.42
C GLU A 518 -5.65 -12.32 -4.94
N GLY A 519 -5.77 -11.33 -4.05
CA GLY A 519 -6.29 -10.01 -4.41
C GLY A 519 -5.38 -9.24 -5.38
N LEU A 520 -4.06 -9.35 -5.22
CA LEU A 520 -3.09 -8.77 -6.16
C LEU A 520 -3.16 -9.46 -7.52
N ALA A 521 -3.17 -10.79 -7.57
CA ALA A 521 -3.18 -11.53 -8.82
C ALA A 521 -4.44 -11.28 -9.65
N LYS A 522 -5.62 -11.42 -9.02
CA LYS A 522 -6.92 -11.17 -9.67
C LYS A 522 -7.08 -9.71 -10.06
N GLY A 523 -6.69 -8.79 -9.17
CA GLY A 523 -6.81 -7.37 -9.39
C GLY A 523 -5.89 -6.85 -10.49
N MET A 524 -4.63 -7.29 -10.54
CA MET A 524 -3.69 -6.91 -11.60
C MET A 524 -4.18 -7.41 -12.97
N ALA A 525 -4.73 -8.63 -13.06
CA ALA A 525 -5.35 -9.11 -14.30
C ALA A 525 -6.52 -8.20 -14.73
N ALA A 526 -7.39 -7.84 -13.80
CA ALA A 526 -8.54 -6.98 -14.06
C ALA A 526 -8.15 -5.54 -14.47
N GLU A 527 -7.09 -4.98 -13.87
CA GLU A 527 -6.48 -3.69 -14.29
C GLU A 527 -6.01 -3.72 -15.74
N HIS A 528 -5.59 -4.89 -16.21
CA HIS A 528 -5.10 -5.09 -17.58
C HIS A 528 -6.17 -5.58 -18.54
N GLY A 529 -7.45 -5.57 -18.13
CA GLY A 529 -8.58 -5.97 -18.98
C GLY A 529 -8.68 -7.47 -19.24
N TYR A 530 -8.06 -8.29 -18.40
CA TYR A 530 -8.20 -9.74 -18.40
C TYR A 530 -9.13 -10.22 -17.29
N ALA A 531 -9.74 -11.38 -17.51
CA ALA A 531 -10.57 -12.01 -16.49
C ALA A 531 -9.73 -12.35 -15.25
N PRO A 532 -10.31 -12.26 -14.04
CA PRO A 532 -9.61 -12.58 -12.79
C PRO A 532 -9.34 -14.08 -12.63
N THR A 533 -9.86 -14.90 -13.54
CA THR A 533 -9.58 -16.34 -13.63
C THR A 533 -9.35 -16.68 -15.10
N THR A 534 -8.45 -17.61 -15.36
CA THR A 534 -8.22 -18.11 -16.71
C THR A 534 -9.48 -18.83 -17.19
N PRO A 535 -10.07 -18.46 -18.35
CA PRO A 535 -11.21 -19.19 -18.92
C PRO A 535 -10.86 -20.67 -19.11
N LYS A 536 -11.83 -21.57 -18.90
CA LYS A 536 -11.64 -22.99 -19.22
C LYS A 536 -11.37 -23.11 -20.74
N GLU A 537 -10.30 -23.82 -21.08
CA GLU A 537 -9.92 -24.13 -22.47
C GLU A 537 -10.96 -25.02 -23.16
#